data_AF-A0A2V8KB69-F1
#
_entry.id   AF-A0A2V8KB69-F1
#
_cell.length_a   1.000
_cell.length_b   1.000
_cell.length_c   1.000
_cell.angle_alpha   90.00
_cell.angle_beta   90.00
_cell.angle_gamma   90.00
#
_symmetry.space_group_name_H-M   'P 1'
#
loop_
_entity.id
_entity.type
_entity.pdbx_description
1 polymer ?
#
loop_
_entity_poly.entity_id
_entity_poly.type
_entity_poly.pdbx_seq_one_letter_code
_entity_poly.pdbx_strand_id
1 'polypeptide(L)'
;MFEERSIVRPRATTFKVRIEHLWFGLPLFVVLWKTFLFPLPFLDFWWHLKTGQVIATTGSIPRVDLFSFTAAGKPFVLQNWLAELLYYIVYRAGGFPLLVFFNALIATAAFLFVYRLCLEATDKVRIAAFVAFLAAIGNYSTVRPQTFSFFMFAAYSWTLSGYRFRRRDALWTLPVLMIFWVNLHGAFVLGLGLVAIYAATEGCRRFIDPQRTDALTAAELRKLLLVLLLCGLATFINPETYKVYHYVYTVVTDPASQQFVTEWQPPQVNQVLGIMLFYAPFFLGLLILAYSRIKPDLTEIALFFGFAVFAMMSTRNAAWFGTVAYPMLSRYLPLIDLQPLMTLRRFRAIDWFFRVSDARYWRLDRSISVDPAQTIQGSTVGQANTSSSGRIHPSARTGWKHFSSTDLR
;
A
#
# COMPACT_ATOMS: atom_id res chain seq x y z
N MET A 1 58.01 -17.27 -25.46
CA MET A 1 57.16 -16.39 -26.28
C MET A 1 55.82 -16.32 -25.56
N PHE A 2 55.52 -15.21 -24.88
CA PHE A 2 54.36 -15.08 -23.99
C PHE A 2 53.10 -14.81 -24.82
N GLU A 3 52.04 -15.61 -24.63
CA GLU A 3 50.72 -15.35 -25.19
C GLU A 3 50.02 -14.24 -24.40
N GLU A 4 49.71 -13.16 -25.11
CA GLU A 4 49.01 -11.99 -24.60
C GLU A 4 47.50 -12.31 -24.48
N ARG A 5 47.02 -12.59 -23.27
CA ARG A 5 45.58 -12.75 -23.00
C ARG A 5 44.87 -11.41 -23.15
N SER A 6 44.06 -11.27 -24.18
CA SER A 6 43.21 -10.10 -24.38
C SER A 6 42.16 -9.97 -23.27
N ILE A 7 42.30 -8.93 -22.46
CA ILE A 7 41.36 -8.58 -21.39
C ILE A 7 40.11 -7.97 -22.06
N VAL A 8 39.04 -8.77 -22.18
CA VAL A 8 37.72 -8.28 -22.61
C VAL A 8 37.16 -7.39 -21.50
N ARG A 9 37.21 -6.06 -21.70
CA ARG A 9 36.58 -5.10 -20.79
C ARG A 9 35.05 -5.20 -20.93
N PRO A 10 34.28 -5.34 -19.84
CA PRO A 10 32.82 -5.35 -19.91
C PRO A 10 32.31 -4.02 -20.48
N ARG A 11 31.47 -4.09 -21.51
CA ARG A 11 30.81 -2.92 -22.11
C ARG A 11 29.97 -2.22 -21.03
N ALA A 12 30.25 -0.95 -20.78
CA ALA A 12 29.43 -0.10 -19.92
C ALA A 12 27.99 -0.08 -20.46
N THR A 13 27.06 -0.67 -19.72
CA THR A 13 25.63 -0.58 -20.03
C THR A 13 25.15 0.84 -19.76
N THR A 14 24.98 1.65 -20.80
CA THR A 14 24.38 2.97 -20.69
C THR A 14 22.94 2.84 -20.19
N PHE A 15 22.64 3.38 -19.01
CA PHE A 15 21.28 3.45 -18.48
C PHE A 15 20.40 4.29 -19.42
N LYS A 16 19.41 3.65 -20.08
CA LYS A 16 18.46 4.34 -20.95
C LYS A 16 17.12 4.51 -20.24
N VAL A 17 16.73 5.77 -20.00
CA VAL A 17 15.40 6.11 -19.44
C VAL A 17 14.31 5.73 -20.45
N ARG A 18 13.51 4.74 -20.07
CA ARG A 18 12.29 4.28 -20.78
C ARG A 18 11.03 4.80 -20.11
N ILE A 19 9.90 4.82 -20.83
CA ILE A 19 8.56 5.16 -20.31
C ILE A 19 8.17 4.32 -19.07
N GLU A 20 8.73 3.12 -18.93
CA GLU A 20 8.53 2.24 -17.77
C GLU A 20 8.98 2.88 -16.45
N HIS A 21 10.02 3.70 -16.49
CA HIS A 21 10.51 4.41 -15.31
C HIS A 21 9.57 5.54 -14.89
N LEU A 22 8.75 6.09 -15.80
CA LEU A 22 7.78 7.12 -15.45
C LEU A 22 6.63 6.56 -14.60
N TRP A 23 6.24 5.31 -14.83
CA TRP A 23 5.17 4.66 -14.06
C TRP A 23 5.50 4.55 -12.57
N PHE A 24 6.77 4.37 -12.23
CA PHE A 24 7.25 4.36 -10.84
C PHE A 24 7.68 5.75 -10.36
N GLY A 25 8.44 6.47 -11.20
CA GLY A 25 9.03 7.76 -10.86
C GLY A 25 8.00 8.86 -10.60
N LEU A 26 6.87 8.87 -11.32
CA LEU A 26 5.82 9.87 -11.14
C LEU A 26 5.10 9.70 -9.78
N PRO A 27 4.56 8.52 -9.40
CA PRO A 27 4.04 8.31 -8.05
C PRO A 27 5.03 8.64 -6.94
N LEU A 28 6.29 8.21 -7.10
CA LEU A 28 7.36 8.47 -6.13
C LEU A 28 7.59 9.98 -5.97
N PHE A 29 7.69 10.70 -7.09
CA PHE A 29 7.84 12.15 -7.10
C PHE A 29 6.64 12.83 -6.45
N VAL A 30 5.40 12.41 -6.75
CA VAL A 30 4.20 13.01 -6.16
C VAL A 30 4.16 12.77 -4.65
N VAL A 31 4.52 11.58 -4.15
CA VAL A 31 4.59 11.30 -2.70
C VAL A 31 5.60 12.21 -2.02
N LEU A 32 6.81 12.35 -2.58
CA LEU A 32 7.84 13.24 -2.08
C LEU A 32 7.39 14.71 -2.10
N TRP A 33 6.92 15.16 -3.26
CA TRP A 33 6.48 16.54 -3.52
C TRP A 33 5.33 16.95 -2.60
N LYS A 34 4.37 16.06 -2.36
CA LYS A 34 3.21 16.32 -1.50
C LYS A 34 3.61 16.72 -0.07
N THR A 35 4.70 16.18 0.47
CA THR A 35 5.20 16.57 1.81
C THR A 35 5.68 18.03 1.85
N PHE A 36 6.11 18.59 0.72
CA PHE A 36 6.54 19.99 0.61
C PHE A 36 5.40 20.96 0.27
N LEU A 37 4.27 20.45 -0.23
CA LEU A 37 3.15 21.29 -0.66
C LEU A 37 2.32 21.87 0.49
N PHE A 38 2.26 21.17 1.63
CA PHE A 38 1.41 21.58 2.73
C PHE A 38 2.24 22.29 3.81
N PRO A 39 1.78 23.46 4.30
CA PRO A 39 2.41 24.10 5.44
C PRO A 39 2.37 23.16 6.65
N LEU A 40 3.38 23.26 7.52
CA LEU A 40 3.40 22.51 8.77
C LEU A 40 2.12 22.86 9.57
N PRO A 41 1.23 21.89 9.80
CA PRO A 41 -0.06 22.17 10.41
C PRO A 41 0.12 22.65 11.85
N PHE A 42 -0.73 23.60 12.27
CA PHE A 42 -0.75 24.18 13.61
C PHE A 42 -1.24 23.23 14.72
N LEU A 43 -1.55 21.97 14.41
CA LEU A 43 -2.16 21.02 15.34
C LEU A 43 -1.18 20.61 16.45
N ASP A 44 -0.32 19.64 16.16
CA ASP A 44 0.47 18.94 17.16
C ASP A 44 1.93 18.76 16.70
N PHE A 45 2.43 19.53 15.73
CA PHE A 45 3.84 19.43 15.36
C PHE A 45 4.76 20.12 16.40
N TRP A 46 4.34 21.28 16.89
CA TRP A 46 5.19 22.17 17.69
C TRP A 46 5.53 21.61 19.08
N TRP A 47 4.58 20.98 19.77
CA TRP A 47 4.86 20.30 21.03
C TRP A 47 5.83 19.12 20.82
N HIS A 48 5.72 18.30 19.75
CA HIS A 48 6.68 17.22 19.46
C HIS A 48 8.11 17.76 19.31
N LEU A 49 8.28 18.84 18.54
CA LEU A 49 9.59 19.47 18.38
C LEU A 49 10.10 20.05 19.70
N LYS A 50 9.22 20.66 20.50
CA LYS A 50 9.57 21.21 21.81
C LYS A 50 9.91 20.12 22.82
N THR A 51 9.21 19.01 22.84
CA THR A 51 9.51 17.85 23.70
C THR A 51 10.87 17.28 23.34
N GLY A 52 11.17 17.12 22.05
CA GLY A 52 12.48 16.70 21.58
C GLY A 52 13.60 17.65 22.03
N GLN A 53 13.35 18.97 22.01
CA GLN A 53 14.27 19.96 22.59
C GLN A 53 14.48 19.73 24.08
N VAL A 54 13.40 19.56 24.85
CA VAL A 54 13.48 19.34 26.30
C VAL A 54 14.33 18.11 26.57
N ILE A 55 14.02 16.96 25.96
CA ILE A 55 14.80 15.71 26.13
C ILE A 55 16.28 15.91 25.82
N ALA A 56 16.60 16.56 24.69
CA ALA A 56 17.97 16.79 24.28
C ALA A 56 18.75 17.73 25.23
N THR A 57 18.05 18.69 25.85
CA THR A 57 18.67 19.67 26.76
C THR A 57 18.78 19.19 28.20
N THR A 58 17.81 18.41 28.69
CA THR A 58 17.80 17.90 30.07
C THR A 58 18.45 16.53 30.21
N GLY A 59 18.60 15.80 29.10
CA GLY A 59 19.06 14.41 29.11
C GLY A 59 18.05 13.43 29.71
N SER A 60 16.80 13.86 29.92
CA SER A 60 15.77 13.09 30.61
C SER A 60 14.44 13.15 29.87
N ILE A 61 13.70 12.04 29.91
CA ILE A 61 12.36 11.94 29.33
C ILE A 61 11.35 12.51 30.32
N PRO A 62 10.57 13.55 29.96
CA PRO A 62 9.54 14.10 30.82
C PRO A 62 8.52 13.05 31.24
N ARG A 63 8.22 13.00 32.55
CA ARG A 63 7.21 12.09 33.14
C ARG A 63 5.92 12.79 33.54
N VAL A 64 5.85 14.10 33.28
CA VAL A 64 4.71 14.95 33.58
C VAL A 64 4.37 15.78 32.36
N ASP A 65 3.12 16.22 32.28
CA ASP A 65 2.68 17.14 31.24
C ASP A 65 3.33 18.52 31.45
N LEU A 66 4.06 18.99 30.45
CA LEU A 66 4.79 20.26 30.47
C LEU A 66 4.04 21.42 29.81
N PHE A 67 3.05 21.14 28.97
CA PHE A 67 2.52 22.11 28.01
C PHE A 67 1.03 22.38 28.19
N SER A 68 0.27 21.44 28.77
CA SER A 68 -1.16 21.60 28.97
C SER A 68 -1.48 22.66 30.02
N PHE A 69 -2.29 23.66 29.65
CA PHE A 69 -2.69 24.73 30.56
C PHE A 69 -3.42 24.23 31.83
N THR A 70 -4.32 23.25 31.69
CA THR A 70 -5.16 22.74 32.80
C THR A 70 -4.62 21.46 33.47
N ALA A 71 -3.57 20.87 32.91
CA ALA A 71 -3.03 19.59 33.35
C ALA A 71 -1.51 19.61 33.60
N ALA A 72 -0.87 20.79 33.55
CA ALA A 72 0.54 20.95 33.83
C ALA A 72 0.96 20.25 35.14
N GLY A 73 2.05 19.49 35.09
CA GLY A 73 2.58 18.75 36.23
C GLY A 73 1.90 17.42 36.54
N LYS A 74 0.79 17.06 35.86
CA LYS A 74 0.16 15.74 36.03
C LYS A 74 1.01 14.65 35.38
N PRO A 75 1.01 13.41 35.91
CA PRO A 75 1.72 12.29 35.29
C PRO A 75 1.32 12.08 33.82
N PHE A 76 2.31 11.95 32.95
CA PHE A 76 2.11 11.78 31.52
C PHE A 76 3.11 10.77 30.95
N VAL A 77 2.60 9.83 30.15
CA VAL A 77 3.42 8.83 29.46
C VAL A 77 3.82 9.36 28.09
N LEU A 78 5.10 9.72 27.95
CA LEU A 78 5.64 10.18 26.68
C LEU A 78 6.12 9.01 25.82
N GLN A 79 5.17 8.34 25.19
CA GLN A 79 5.41 7.16 24.37
C GLN A 79 6.29 7.41 23.13
N ASN A 80 6.21 8.60 22.53
CA ASN A 80 6.84 8.89 21.24
C ASN A 80 8.21 9.59 21.38
N TRP A 81 8.86 9.48 22.55
CA TRP A 81 10.05 10.25 22.90
C TRP A 81 11.18 10.13 21.87
N LEU A 82 11.38 8.95 21.28
CA LEU A 82 12.46 8.73 20.32
C LEU A 82 12.20 9.48 19.02
N ALA A 83 10.94 9.49 18.55
CA ALA A 83 10.56 10.23 17.35
C ALA A 83 10.75 11.74 17.55
N GLU A 84 10.36 12.25 18.71
CA GLU A 84 10.51 13.66 19.08
C GLU A 84 11.98 14.07 19.18
N LEU A 85 12.81 13.25 19.82
CA LEU A 85 14.26 13.47 19.90
C LEU A 85 14.89 13.48 18.51
N LEU A 86 14.56 12.52 17.64
CA LEU A 86 15.07 12.47 16.26
C LEU A 86 14.65 13.72 15.47
N TYR A 87 13.39 14.15 15.57
CA TYR A 87 12.95 15.38 14.91
C TYR A 87 13.71 16.60 15.40
N TYR A 88 13.96 16.74 16.70
CA TYR A 88 14.74 17.85 17.21
C TYR A 88 16.20 17.83 16.74
N ILE A 89 16.86 16.66 16.71
CA ILE A 89 18.23 16.51 16.22
C ILE A 89 18.33 16.94 14.75
N VAL A 90 17.40 16.47 13.91
CA VAL A 90 17.37 16.82 12.48
C VAL A 90 17.08 18.32 12.29
N TYR A 91 16.15 18.88 13.06
CA TYR A 91 15.87 20.31 13.06
C TYR A 91 17.09 21.13 13.47
N ARG A 92 17.85 20.71 14.48
CA ARG A 92 19.08 21.39 14.91
C ARG A 92 20.17 21.37 13.85
N ALA A 93 20.21 20.35 12.98
CA ALA A 93 21.21 20.22 11.93
C ALA A 93 20.91 21.08 10.69
N GLY A 94 19.64 21.27 10.31
CA GLY A 94 19.29 21.93 9.04
C GLY A 94 17.95 22.66 9.01
N GLY A 95 17.39 22.97 10.17
CA GLY A 95 16.12 23.69 10.32
C GLY A 95 14.92 22.90 9.80
N PHE A 96 13.81 23.62 9.57
CA PHE A 96 12.57 23.03 9.05
C PHE A 96 12.72 22.36 7.67
N PRO A 97 13.47 22.90 6.70
CA PRO A 97 13.61 22.26 5.39
C PRO A 97 14.17 20.83 5.50
N LEU A 98 15.23 20.63 6.31
CA LEU A 98 15.83 19.32 6.50
C LEU A 98 14.89 18.37 7.26
N LEU A 99 14.15 18.87 8.25
CA LEU A 99 13.17 18.08 8.99
C LEU A 99 12.00 17.63 8.11
N VAL A 100 11.48 18.50 7.25
CA VAL A 100 10.42 18.15 6.28
C VAL A 100 10.94 17.13 5.28
N PHE A 101 12.15 17.32 4.76
CA PHE A 101 12.79 16.36 3.87
C PHE A 101 13.00 14.99 4.54
N PHE A 102 13.47 14.97 5.79
CA PHE A 102 13.62 13.73 6.57
C PHE A 102 12.28 12.99 6.75
N ASN A 103 11.21 13.70 7.08
CA ASN A 103 9.86 13.11 7.15
C ASN A 103 9.40 12.58 5.78
N ALA A 104 9.67 13.32 4.70
CA ALA A 104 9.38 12.89 3.34
C ALA A 104 10.12 11.60 2.97
N LEU A 105 11.37 11.44 3.41
CA LEU A 105 12.14 10.21 3.21
C LEU A 105 11.51 9.01 3.93
N ILE A 106 11.03 9.18 5.17
CA ILE A 106 10.35 8.12 5.92
C ILE A 106 9.04 7.72 5.23
N ALA A 107 8.22 8.71 4.86
CA ALA A 107 6.96 8.46 4.12
C ALA A 107 7.22 7.76 2.79
N THR A 108 8.29 8.17 2.09
CA THR A 108 8.72 7.55 0.83
C THR A 108 9.18 6.11 1.05
N ALA A 109 9.95 5.84 2.10
CA ALA A 109 10.36 4.48 2.43
C ALA A 109 9.16 3.57 2.72
N ALA A 110 8.13 4.09 3.41
CA ALA A 110 6.87 3.37 3.61
C ALA A 110 6.18 3.06 2.26
N PHE A 111 6.06 4.06 1.37
CA PHE A 111 5.52 3.87 0.03
C PHE A 111 6.30 2.82 -0.77
N LEU A 112 7.64 2.80 -0.69
CA LEU A 112 8.46 1.82 -1.40
C LEU A 112 8.15 0.39 -0.96
N PHE A 113 7.92 0.14 0.34
CA PHE A 113 7.49 -1.18 0.82
C PHE A 113 6.11 -1.57 0.30
N VAL A 114 5.15 -0.65 0.29
CA VAL A 114 3.81 -0.90 -0.29
C VAL A 114 3.91 -1.17 -1.79
N TYR A 115 4.72 -0.40 -2.51
CA TYR A 115 5.00 -0.63 -3.92
C TYR A 115 5.61 -2.00 -4.17
N ARG A 116 6.60 -2.42 -3.35
CA ARG A 116 7.20 -3.76 -3.44
C ARG A 116 6.18 -4.86 -3.16
N LEU A 117 5.33 -4.68 -2.16
CA LEU A 117 4.22 -5.60 -1.88
C LEU A 117 3.29 -5.75 -3.09
N CYS A 118 2.87 -4.63 -3.69
CA CYS A 118 2.01 -4.66 -4.88
C CYS A 118 2.74 -5.28 -6.09
N LEU A 119 4.03 -5.00 -6.26
CA LEU A 119 4.83 -5.56 -7.34
C LEU A 119 5.00 -7.07 -7.19
N GLU A 120 5.35 -7.56 -6.00
CA GLU A 120 5.45 -8.99 -5.68
C GLU A 120 4.11 -9.73 -5.83
N ALA A 121 2.99 -9.00 -5.79
CA ALA A 121 1.64 -9.57 -5.92
C ALA A 121 1.16 -9.68 -7.37
N THR A 122 1.69 -8.89 -8.30
CA THR A 122 1.14 -8.76 -9.67
C THR A 122 2.18 -8.89 -10.78
N ASP A 123 3.48 -8.69 -10.49
CA ASP A 123 4.62 -8.57 -11.43
C ASP A 123 4.46 -7.49 -12.53
N LYS A 124 3.31 -6.81 -12.58
CA LYS A 124 2.98 -5.72 -13.50
C LYS A 124 3.30 -4.36 -12.86
N VAL A 125 4.46 -3.80 -13.20
CA VAL A 125 4.97 -2.50 -12.70
C VAL A 125 3.94 -1.37 -12.71
N ARG A 126 3.14 -1.26 -13.78
CA ARG A 126 2.14 -0.18 -13.93
C ARG A 126 1.01 -0.29 -12.91
N ILE A 127 0.48 -1.51 -12.73
CA ILE A 127 -0.60 -1.80 -11.79
C ILE A 127 -0.07 -1.62 -10.37
N ALA A 128 1.12 -2.18 -10.09
CA ALA A 128 1.76 -2.05 -8.79
C ALA A 128 1.98 -0.58 -8.39
N ALA A 129 2.49 0.25 -9.30
CA ALA A 129 2.74 1.66 -9.03
C ALA A 129 1.45 2.45 -8.83
N PHE A 130 0.43 2.24 -9.67
CA PHE A 130 -0.86 2.91 -9.53
C PHE A 130 -1.57 2.53 -8.22
N VAL A 131 -1.64 1.24 -7.91
CA VAL A 131 -2.33 0.73 -6.71
C VAL A 131 -1.58 1.15 -5.44
N ALA A 132 -0.24 1.08 -5.43
CA ALA A 132 0.55 1.61 -4.30
C ALA A 132 0.42 3.13 -4.15
N PHE A 133 0.31 3.88 -5.26
CA PHE A 133 0.10 5.33 -5.22
C PHE A 133 -1.21 5.69 -4.51
N LEU A 134 -2.29 4.99 -4.85
CA LEU A 134 -3.59 5.20 -4.20
C LEU A 134 -3.53 4.95 -2.69
N ALA A 135 -2.79 3.93 -2.23
CA ALA A 135 -2.56 3.70 -0.81
C ALA A 135 -1.77 4.85 -0.16
N ALA A 136 -0.82 5.46 -0.88
CA ALA A 136 -0.03 6.59 -0.40
C ALA A 136 -0.78 7.92 -0.35
N ILE A 137 -1.87 8.10 -1.12
CA ILE A 137 -2.70 9.31 -1.06
C ILE A 137 -3.26 9.50 0.35
N GLY A 138 -3.63 8.40 1.02
CA GLY A 138 -4.11 8.38 2.40
C GLY A 138 -3.03 8.48 3.48
N ASN A 139 -1.75 8.34 3.13
CA ASN A 139 -0.65 8.40 4.08
C ASN A 139 -0.24 9.86 4.32
N TYR A 140 -0.68 10.37 5.47
CA TYR A 140 -0.63 11.74 5.95
C TYR A 140 0.73 12.41 5.76
N SER A 141 0.75 13.45 4.92
CA SER A 141 1.95 14.20 4.52
C SER A 141 2.47 15.17 5.58
N THR A 142 1.97 15.04 6.82
CA THR A 142 2.31 15.92 7.94
C THR A 142 3.52 15.37 8.68
N VAL A 143 4.31 16.27 9.27
CA VAL A 143 5.45 15.84 10.09
C VAL A 143 4.92 15.45 11.47
N ARG A 144 4.74 14.15 11.69
CA ARG A 144 4.22 13.58 12.95
C ARG A 144 4.89 12.24 13.24
N PRO A 145 5.08 11.85 14.52
CA PRO A 145 5.61 10.55 14.90
C PRO A 145 4.89 9.35 14.24
N GLN A 146 3.61 9.51 13.88
CA GLN A 146 2.84 8.51 13.14
C GLN A 146 3.49 8.09 11.80
N THR A 147 4.24 8.96 11.13
CA THR A 147 4.91 8.65 9.85
C THR A 147 5.90 7.49 10.01
N PHE A 148 6.59 7.40 11.14
CA PHE A 148 7.44 6.25 11.46
C PHE A 148 6.64 4.95 11.53
N SER A 149 5.42 4.99 12.06
CA SER A 149 4.58 3.79 12.14
C SER A 149 4.11 3.30 10.78
N PHE A 150 3.83 4.18 9.83
CA PHE A 150 3.50 3.75 8.47
C PHE A 150 4.68 3.02 7.83
N PHE A 151 5.90 3.52 8.02
CA PHE A 151 7.11 2.83 7.59
C PHE A 151 7.25 1.46 8.26
N MET A 152 7.16 1.39 9.60
CA MET A 152 7.30 0.14 10.34
C MET A 152 6.21 -0.87 9.96
N PHE A 153 4.96 -0.44 9.83
CA PHE A 153 3.84 -1.30 9.45
C PHE A 153 3.97 -1.83 8.01
N ALA A 154 4.43 -1.00 7.07
CA ALA A 154 4.71 -1.43 5.71
C ALA A 154 5.88 -2.43 5.66
N ALA A 155 6.95 -2.20 6.43
CA ALA A 155 8.08 -3.13 6.56
C ALA A 155 7.66 -4.47 7.18
N TYR A 156 6.80 -4.44 8.19
CA TYR A 156 6.18 -5.63 8.79
C TYR A 156 5.37 -6.42 7.77
N SER A 157 4.46 -5.72 7.07
CA SER A 157 3.59 -6.31 6.05
C SER A 157 4.41 -6.92 4.92
N TRP A 158 5.45 -6.21 4.45
CA TRP A 158 6.40 -6.70 3.46
C TRP A 158 7.08 -7.97 3.99
N THR A 159 7.70 -7.95 5.16
CA THR A 159 8.41 -9.11 5.73
C THR A 159 7.51 -10.34 5.91
N LEU A 160 6.30 -10.16 6.45
CA LEU A 160 5.34 -11.26 6.67
C LEU A 160 4.83 -11.86 5.35
N SER A 161 4.49 -11.03 4.37
CA SER A 161 4.09 -11.48 3.04
C SER A 161 5.22 -12.25 2.34
N GLY A 162 6.45 -11.73 2.42
CA GLY A 162 7.64 -12.38 1.84
C GLY A 162 7.91 -13.76 2.42
N TYR A 163 7.74 -13.90 3.75
CA TYR A 163 7.89 -15.17 4.44
C TYR A 163 6.78 -16.16 4.07
N ARG A 164 5.52 -15.70 4.09
CA ARG A 164 4.35 -16.49 3.73
C ARG A 164 4.45 -17.10 2.33
N PHE A 165 4.89 -16.31 1.36
CA PHE A 165 5.07 -16.74 -0.02
C PHE A 165 6.47 -17.33 -0.31
N ARG A 166 7.27 -17.62 0.73
CA ARG A 166 8.63 -18.22 0.63
C ARG A 166 9.59 -17.47 -0.31
N ARG A 167 9.38 -16.16 -0.47
CA ARG A 167 10.25 -15.28 -1.27
C ARG A 167 11.48 -14.84 -0.49
N ARG A 168 11.35 -14.72 0.84
CA ARG A 168 12.40 -14.25 1.74
C ARG A 168 12.05 -14.57 3.19
N ASP A 169 13.09 -14.87 3.97
CA ASP A 169 12.97 -15.12 5.39
C ASP A 169 13.74 -14.07 6.20
N ALA A 170 13.03 -13.00 6.56
CA ALA A 170 13.56 -11.88 7.34
C ALA A 170 12.80 -11.70 8.67
N LEU A 171 12.09 -12.73 9.16
CA LEU A 171 11.24 -12.60 10.35
C LEU A 171 11.99 -12.15 11.60
N TRP A 172 13.27 -12.51 11.73
CA TRP A 172 14.12 -12.10 12.86
C TRP A 172 14.39 -10.59 12.91
N THR A 173 14.08 -9.85 11.84
CA THR A 173 14.15 -8.39 11.86
C THR A 173 12.97 -7.77 12.61
N LEU A 174 11.83 -8.46 12.73
CA LEU A 174 10.61 -7.89 13.32
C LEU A 174 10.78 -7.53 14.80
N PRO A 175 11.36 -8.38 15.69
CA PRO A 175 11.58 -7.99 17.08
C PRO A 175 12.47 -6.76 17.21
N VAL A 176 13.52 -6.65 16.39
CA VAL A 176 14.41 -5.47 16.38
C VAL A 176 13.64 -4.22 15.96
N LEU A 177 12.84 -4.31 14.89
CA LEU A 177 11.97 -3.20 14.48
C LEU A 177 10.94 -2.84 15.55
N MET A 178 10.44 -3.81 16.33
CA MET A 178 9.50 -3.57 17.43
C MET A 178 10.12 -2.72 18.53
N ILE A 179 11.40 -2.97 18.90
CA ILE A 179 12.13 -2.17 19.88
C ILE A 179 12.14 -0.70 19.46
N PHE A 180 12.40 -0.41 18.19
CA PHE A 180 12.33 0.97 17.70
C PHE A 180 10.89 1.48 17.67
N TRP A 181 9.94 0.69 17.16
CA TRP A 181 8.56 1.11 16.98
C TRP A 181 7.88 1.48 18.30
N VAL A 182 8.07 0.69 19.35
CA VAL A 182 7.52 0.97 20.69
C VAL A 182 8.14 2.20 21.36
N ASN A 183 9.18 2.81 20.80
CA ASN A 183 9.72 4.09 21.28
C ASN A 183 9.39 5.26 20.32
N LEU A 184 8.96 4.95 19.10
CA LEU A 184 8.63 5.93 18.07
C LEU A 184 7.16 6.34 18.11
N HIS A 185 6.24 5.39 18.33
CA HIS A 185 4.81 5.68 18.25
C HIS A 185 3.91 4.63 18.94
N GLY A 186 2.73 5.05 19.41
CA GLY A 186 1.74 4.16 20.06
C GLY A 186 1.09 3.10 19.16
N ALA A 187 1.27 3.17 17.83
CA ALA A 187 0.67 2.19 16.90
C ALA A 187 1.43 0.85 16.80
N PHE A 188 2.47 0.64 17.61
CA PHE A 188 3.27 -0.61 17.63
C PHE A 188 2.42 -1.87 17.83
N VAL A 189 1.28 -1.76 18.54
CA VAL A 189 0.32 -2.86 18.74
C VAL A 189 -0.22 -3.43 17.43
N LEU A 190 -0.26 -2.64 16.35
CA LEU A 190 -0.66 -3.12 15.02
C LEU A 190 0.36 -4.09 14.44
N GLY A 191 1.65 -3.94 14.77
CA GLY A 191 2.69 -4.90 14.40
C GLY A 191 2.46 -6.26 15.05
N LEU A 192 2.11 -6.29 16.33
CA LEU A 192 1.73 -7.54 17.02
C LEU A 192 0.48 -8.16 16.39
N GLY A 193 -0.54 -7.33 16.13
CA GLY A 193 -1.78 -7.76 15.48
C GLY A 193 -1.53 -8.39 14.10
N LEU A 194 -0.66 -7.80 13.27
CA LEU A 194 -0.29 -8.38 11.97
C LEU A 194 0.33 -9.77 12.11
N VAL A 195 1.34 -9.93 12.96
CA VAL A 195 2.02 -11.22 13.15
C VAL A 195 1.01 -12.26 13.69
N ALA A 196 0.16 -11.86 14.64
CA ALA A 196 -0.89 -12.71 15.20
C ALA A 196 -1.92 -13.16 14.15
N ILE A 197 -2.37 -12.26 13.26
CA ILE A 197 -3.28 -12.60 12.16
C ILE A 197 -2.64 -13.63 11.22
N TYR A 198 -1.38 -13.43 10.82
CA TYR A 198 -0.67 -14.40 9.98
C TYR A 198 -0.54 -15.76 10.68
N ALA A 199 -0.12 -15.77 11.96
CA ALA A 199 0.03 -17.02 12.72
C ALA A 199 -1.31 -17.75 12.90
N ALA A 200 -2.37 -17.05 13.29
CA ALA A 200 -3.68 -17.63 13.50
C ALA A 200 -4.27 -18.16 12.19
N THR A 201 -4.23 -17.38 11.11
CA THR A 201 -4.84 -17.78 9.84
C THR A 201 -4.08 -18.90 9.16
N GLU A 202 -2.74 -18.87 9.15
CA GLU A 202 -1.92 -19.98 8.61
C GLU A 202 -2.04 -21.24 9.49
N GLY A 203 -2.14 -21.08 10.81
CA GLY A 203 -2.42 -22.17 11.75
C GLY A 203 -3.79 -22.82 11.50
N CYS A 204 -4.86 -22.01 11.39
CA CYS A 204 -6.21 -22.49 11.06
C CYS A 204 -6.23 -23.18 9.70
N ARG A 205 -5.55 -22.61 8.70
CA ARG A 205 -5.41 -23.21 7.37
C ARG A 205 -4.76 -24.60 7.48
N ARG A 206 -3.63 -24.72 8.16
CA ARG A 206 -2.95 -26.01 8.37
C ARG A 206 -3.83 -27.00 9.15
N PHE A 207 -4.57 -26.53 10.14
CA PHE A 207 -5.41 -27.38 10.98
C PHE A 207 -6.61 -27.97 10.22
N ILE A 208 -7.27 -27.16 9.38
CA ILE A 208 -8.42 -27.59 8.57
C ILE A 208 -7.98 -28.59 7.49
N ASP A 209 -6.83 -28.37 6.86
CA ASP A 209 -6.26 -29.26 5.86
C ASP A 209 -4.75 -29.47 6.11
N PRO A 210 -4.39 -30.57 6.82
CA PRO A 210 -3.00 -30.91 7.10
C PRO A 210 -2.19 -31.41 5.89
N GLN A 211 -2.81 -31.66 4.73
CA GLN A 211 -2.10 -32.07 3.51
C GLN A 211 -1.82 -30.89 2.58
N ARG A 212 -2.44 -29.74 2.84
CA ARG A 212 -2.21 -28.48 2.13
C ARG A 212 -0.72 -28.08 2.06
N THR A 213 -0.29 -27.67 0.87
CA THR A 213 1.07 -27.17 0.58
C THR A 213 1.18 -25.64 0.44
N ASP A 214 0.06 -24.93 0.23
CA ASP A 214 0.00 -23.45 0.13
C ASP A 214 -0.12 -22.72 1.48
N ALA A 215 -0.03 -23.46 2.59
CA ALA A 215 0.07 -22.91 3.94
C ALA A 215 1.51 -23.03 4.49
N LEU A 216 1.80 -22.29 5.56
CA LEU A 216 3.05 -22.47 6.31
C LEU A 216 3.16 -23.87 6.90
N THR A 217 4.36 -24.45 6.87
CA THR A 217 4.69 -25.72 7.54
C THR A 217 4.66 -25.55 9.06
N ALA A 218 4.64 -26.66 9.81
CA ALA A 218 4.68 -26.62 11.28
C ALA A 218 5.95 -25.93 11.81
N ALA A 219 7.10 -26.16 11.17
CA ALA A 219 8.36 -25.50 11.51
C ALA A 219 8.29 -23.99 11.24
N GLU A 220 7.74 -23.59 10.09
CA GLU A 220 7.58 -22.18 9.73
C GLU A 220 6.59 -21.46 10.67
N LEU A 221 5.50 -22.13 11.07
CA LEU A 221 4.52 -21.61 12.02
C LEU A 221 5.11 -21.47 13.43
N ARG A 222 5.88 -22.47 13.89
CA ARG A 222 6.59 -22.39 15.18
C ARG A 222 7.55 -21.21 15.22
N LYS A 223 8.28 -20.98 14.12
CA LYS A 223 9.15 -19.82 13.98
C LYS A 223 8.35 -18.51 14.04
N LEU A 224 7.20 -18.44 13.35
CA LEU A 224 6.34 -17.26 13.39
C LEU A 224 5.78 -16.98 14.80
N LEU A 225 5.38 -18.01 15.54
CA LEU A 225 4.94 -17.90 16.94
C LEU A 225 6.07 -17.47 17.87
N LEU A 226 7.29 -17.99 17.68
CA LEU A 226 8.46 -17.54 18.43
C LEU A 226 8.77 -16.07 18.15
N VAL A 227 8.66 -15.64 16.89
CA VAL A 227 8.83 -14.23 16.51
C VAL A 227 7.74 -13.36 17.13
N LEU A 228 6.48 -13.82 17.17
CA LEU A 228 5.40 -13.12 17.87
C LEU A 228 5.73 -12.93 19.36
N LEU A 229 6.20 -13.99 20.03
CA LEU A 229 6.63 -13.93 21.43
C LEU A 229 7.76 -12.92 21.62
N LEU A 230 8.79 -12.97 20.77
CA LEU A 230 9.93 -12.04 20.83
C LEU A 230 9.52 -10.60 20.53
N CYS A 231 8.60 -10.37 19.60
CA CYS A 231 8.02 -9.03 19.38
C CYS A 231 7.25 -8.57 20.61
N GLY A 232 6.48 -9.45 21.26
CA GLY A 232 5.81 -9.16 22.52
C GLY A 232 6.80 -8.73 23.62
N LEU A 233 7.87 -9.49 23.81
CA LEU A 233 8.94 -9.16 24.76
C LEU A 233 9.67 -7.86 24.38
N ALA A 234 9.90 -7.61 23.08
CA ALA A 234 10.55 -6.40 22.59
C ALA A 234 9.75 -5.12 22.93
N THR A 235 8.42 -5.21 23.08
CA THR A 235 7.62 -4.05 23.48
C THR A 235 7.98 -3.52 24.88
N PHE A 236 8.54 -4.35 25.77
CA PHE A 236 8.94 -3.92 27.12
C PHE A 236 10.24 -3.11 27.12
N ILE A 237 10.95 -3.05 25.99
CA ILE A 237 12.18 -2.28 25.83
C ILE A 237 11.82 -0.83 25.50
N ASN A 238 11.23 -0.15 26.49
CA ASN A 238 10.91 1.27 26.47
C ASN A 238 10.96 1.84 27.92
N PRO A 239 11.09 3.17 28.11
CA PRO A 239 11.22 3.78 29.44
C PRO A 239 10.08 3.49 30.42
N GLU A 240 8.87 3.24 29.89
CA GLU A 240 7.65 3.01 30.65
C GLU A 240 7.32 1.51 30.79
N THR A 241 8.12 0.63 30.19
CA THR A 241 7.98 -0.83 30.20
C THR A 241 6.56 -1.28 29.84
N TYR A 242 5.77 -1.81 30.79
CA TYR A 242 4.39 -2.26 30.58
C TYR A 242 3.36 -1.13 30.56
N LYS A 243 3.67 0.06 31.11
CA LYS A 243 2.71 1.18 31.19
C LYS A 243 2.41 1.77 29.81
N VAL A 244 3.21 1.46 28.79
CA VAL A 244 2.91 1.78 27.40
C VAL A 244 1.55 1.24 26.95
N TYR A 245 1.14 0.07 27.44
CA TYR A 245 -0.17 -0.51 27.13
C TYR A 245 -1.31 0.29 27.76
N HIS A 246 -1.10 0.82 28.96
CA HIS A 246 -2.06 1.73 29.58
C HIS A 246 -2.20 3.00 28.75
N TYR A 247 -1.10 3.58 28.26
CA TYR A 247 -1.16 4.71 27.33
C TYR A 247 -2.00 4.39 26.08
N VAL A 248 -1.75 3.24 25.43
CA VAL A 248 -2.53 2.82 24.25
C VAL A 248 -4.01 2.70 24.59
N TYR A 249 -4.34 2.07 25.71
CA TYR A 249 -5.71 1.94 26.19
C TYR A 249 -6.35 3.32 26.40
N THR A 250 -5.71 4.19 27.18
CA THR A 250 -6.22 5.54 27.47
C THR A 250 -6.50 6.32 26.20
N VAL A 251 -5.57 6.34 25.23
CA VAL A 251 -5.74 7.09 23.97
C VAL A 251 -6.91 6.55 23.15
N VAL A 252 -7.08 5.23 23.08
CA VAL A 252 -8.16 4.61 22.30
C VAL A 252 -9.53 4.77 22.99
N THR A 253 -9.59 4.84 24.31
CA THR A 253 -10.84 4.94 25.06
C THR A 253 -11.21 6.33 25.53
N ASP A 254 -10.34 7.33 25.39
CA ASP A 254 -10.57 8.69 25.88
C ASP A 254 -11.72 9.39 25.12
N PRO A 255 -12.86 9.68 25.78
CA PRO A 255 -14.04 10.22 25.09
C PRO A 255 -13.78 11.60 24.47
N ALA A 256 -12.98 12.45 25.12
CA ALA A 256 -12.66 13.78 24.60
C ALA A 256 -11.89 13.70 23.28
N SER A 257 -10.89 12.82 23.21
CA SER A 257 -10.14 12.55 21.98
C SER A 257 -11.07 12.02 20.88
N GLN A 258 -11.93 11.05 21.18
CA GLN A 258 -12.86 10.48 20.19
C GLN A 258 -13.90 11.50 19.69
N GLN A 259 -14.32 12.45 20.55
CA GLN A 259 -15.34 13.42 20.23
C GLN A 259 -14.79 14.64 19.47
N PHE A 260 -13.70 15.23 19.95
CA PHE A 260 -13.22 16.54 19.48
C PHE A 260 -12.13 16.43 18.42
N VAL A 261 -11.42 15.31 18.34
CA VAL A 261 -10.36 15.14 17.35
C VAL A 261 -10.93 14.46 16.10
N THR A 262 -11.09 15.25 15.03
CA THR A 262 -11.77 14.82 13.79
C THR A 262 -11.16 13.57 13.15
N GLU A 263 -9.85 13.36 13.25
CA GLU A 263 -9.19 12.16 12.71
C GLU A 263 -9.61 10.87 13.43
N TRP A 264 -10.07 10.94 14.69
CA TRP A 264 -10.57 9.79 15.45
C TRP A 264 -12.02 9.42 15.09
N GLN A 265 -12.74 10.29 14.41
CA GLN A 265 -14.12 10.01 14.00
C GLN A 265 -14.18 9.02 12.82
N PRO A 266 -15.24 8.21 12.73
CA PRO A 266 -15.48 7.31 11.59
C PRO A 266 -15.47 8.03 10.23
N PRO A 267 -15.03 7.36 9.15
CA PRO A 267 -15.11 7.92 7.80
C PRO A 267 -16.57 8.22 7.43
N GLN A 268 -16.84 9.45 6.99
CA GLN A 268 -18.20 9.84 6.60
C GLN A 268 -18.46 9.59 5.11
N VAL A 269 -19.62 9.02 4.77
CA VAL A 269 -20.01 8.69 3.39
C VAL A 269 -20.26 9.93 2.50
N ASN A 270 -20.54 11.08 3.11
CA ASN A 270 -20.78 12.35 2.43
C ASN A 270 -19.51 13.23 2.35
N GLN A 271 -18.37 12.74 2.83
CA GLN A 271 -17.10 13.46 2.75
C GLN A 271 -16.20 12.82 1.71
N VAL A 272 -15.63 13.65 0.82
CA VAL A 272 -14.70 13.22 -0.23
C VAL A 272 -13.55 12.39 0.34
N LEU A 273 -12.98 12.80 1.47
CA LEU A 273 -11.88 12.09 2.12
C LEU A 273 -12.32 10.70 2.62
N GLY A 274 -13.49 10.58 3.25
CA GLY A 274 -14.03 9.29 3.70
C GLY A 274 -14.31 8.34 2.54
N ILE A 275 -14.86 8.87 1.45
CA ILE A 275 -15.09 8.11 0.21
C ILE A 275 -13.75 7.62 -0.35
N MET A 276 -12.78 8.52 -0.55
CA MET A 276 -11.52 8.20 -1.21
C MET A 276 -10.62 7.28 -0.39
N LEU A 277 -10.57 7.46 0.93
CA LEU A 277 -9.64 6.70 1.78
C LEU A 277 -10.19 5.36 2.23
N PHE A 278 -11.52 5.24 2.37
CA PHE A 278 -12.12 4.02 2.92
C PHE A 278 -13.19 3.41 2.02
N TYR A 279 -14.31 4.09 1.76
CA TYR A 279 -15.45 3.46 1.09
C TYR A 279 -15.14 3.01 -0.33
N ALA A 280 -14.49 3.83 -1.15
CA ALA A 280 -14.14 3.46 -2.52
C ALA A 280 -13.15 2.28 -2.56
N PRO A 281 -12.02 2.28 -1.81
CA PRO A 281 -11.15 1.11 -1.72
C PRO A 281 -11.83 -0.15 -1.18
N PHE A 282 -12.72 0.00 -0.19
CA PHE A 282 -13.47 -1.12 0.39
C PHE A 282 -14.44 -1.74 -0.62
N PHE A 283 -15.34 -0.95 -1.21
CA PHE A 283 -16.32 -1.47 -2.17
C PHE A 283 -15.67 -1.93 -3.47
N LEU A 284 -14.65 -1.23 -3.95
CA LEU A 284 -13.86 -1.70 -5.09
C LEU A 284 -13.18 -3.03 -4.76
N GLY A 285 -12.61 -3.16 -3.56
CA GLY A 285 -12.03 -4.42 -3.10
C GLY A 285 -13.04 -5.57 -3.04
N LEU A 286 -14.24 -5.32 -2.50
CA LEU A 286 -15.32 -6.31 -2.49
C LEU A 286 -15.71 -6.73 -3.92
N LEU A 287 -15.85 -5.79 -4.85
CA LEU A 287 -16.16 -6.09 -6.24
C LEU A 287 -15.05 -6.92 -6.88
N ILE A 288 -13.79 -6.54 -6.68
CA ILE A 288 -12.63 -7.26 -7.20
C ILE A 288 -12.61 -8.70 -6.66
N LEU A 289 -12.83 -8.89 -5.36
CA LEU A 289 -12.86 -10.22 -4.74
C LEU A 289 -14.08 -11.05 -5.18
N ALA A 290 -15.22 -10.41 -5.44
CA ALA A 290 -16.43 -11.09 -5.90
C ALA A 290 -16.29 -11.61 -7.35
N TYR A 291 -15.69 -10.82 -8.23
CA TYR A 291 -15.53 -11.13 -9.67
C TYR A 291 -14.19 -11.78 -10.02
N SER A 292 -13.26 -11.93 -9.08
CA SER A 292 -12.01 -12.63 -9.36
C SER A 292 -12.25 -14.11 -9.61
N ARG A 293 -11.54 -14.64 -10.61
CA ARG A 293 -11.50 -16.09 -10.91
C ARG A 293 -10.83 -16.91 -9.79
N ILE A 294 -10.02 -16.27 -8.96
CA ILE A 294 -9.34 -16.90 -7.82
C ILE A 294 -9.97 -16.39 -6.53
N LYS A 295 -10.26 -17.29 -5.59
CA LYS A 295 -10.82 -16.91 -4.29
C LYS A 295 -9.72 -16.50 -3.32
N PRO A 296 -9.96 -15.44 -2.51
CA PRO A 296 -9.02 -15.07 -1.46
C PRO A 296 -8.94 -16.16 -0.40
N ASP A 297 -7.74 -16.34 0.13
CA ASP A 297 -7.52 -17.27 1.23
C ASP A 297 -7.90 -16.64 2.59
N LEU A 298 -7.87 -17.45 3.65
CA LEU A 298 -8.27 -17.02 5.00
C LEU A 298 -7.44 -15.84 5.53
N THR A 299 -6.14 -15.79 5.21
CA THR A 299 -5.25 -14.70 5.66
C THR A 299 -5.61 -13.40 4.97
N GLU A 300 -5.83 -13.45 3.66
CA GLU A 300 -6.27 -12.31 2.86
C GLU A 300 -7.65 -11.80 3.32
N ILE A 301 -8.60 -12.70 3.57
CA ILE A 301 -9.93 -12.35 4.11
C ILE A 301 -9.78 -11.67 5.48
N ALA A 302 -9.00 -12.26 6.40
CA ALA A 302 -8.80 -11.71 7.74
C ALA A 302 -8.12 -10.34 7.72
N LEU A 303 -7.11 -10.14 6.87
CA LEU A 303 -6.45 -8.85 6.70
C LEU A 303 -7.42 -7.81 6.12
N PHE A 304 -8.16 -8.16 5.06
CA PHE A 304 -9.09 -7.24 4.42
C PHE A 304 -10.20 -6.82 5.37
N PHE A 305 -10.95 -7.75 5.95
CA PHE A 305 -12.07 -7.41 6.82
C PHE A 305 -11.63 -6.90 8.20
N GLY A 306 -10.57 -7.46 8.78
CA GLY A 306 -10.06 -7.02 10.08
C GLY A 306 -9.61 -5.56 10.03
N PHE A 307 -8.84 -5.17 9.00
CA PHE A 307 -8.44 -3.77 8.85
C PHE A 307 -9.56 -2.90 8.28
N ALA A 308 -10.55 -3.44 7.55
CA ALA A 308 -11.73 -2.67 7.17
C ALA A 308 -12.55 -2.26 8.40
N VAL A 309 -12.81 -3.17 9.33
CA VAL A 309 -13.46 -2.84 10.61
C VAL A 309 -12.64 -1.80 11.37
N PHE A 310 -11.32 -1.97 11.43
CA PHE A 310 -10.44 -1.00 12.09
C PHE A 310 -10.48 0.39 11.43
N ALA A 311 -10.56 0.44 10.09
CA ALA A 311 -10.72 1.67 9.32
C ALA A 311 -12.10 2.33 9.48
N MET A 312 -13.16 1.54 9.70
CA MET A 312 -14.50 2.08 10.00
C MET A 312 -14.54 2.79 11.34
N MET A 313 -13.74 2.36 12.32
CA MET A 313 -13.72 2.98 13.65
C MET A 313 -13.20 4.42 13.62
N SER A 314 -12.30 4.75 12.69
CA SER A 314 -11.66 6.06 12.64
C SER A 314 -11.04 6.34 11.27
N THR A 315 -11.19 7.57 10.78
CA THR A 315 -10.61 8.05 9.51
C THR A 315 -9.10 7.85 9.45
N ARG A 316 -8.39 8.05 10.58
CA ARG A 316 -6.94 7.83 10.66
C ARG A 316 -6.52 6.39 10.35
N ASN A 317 -7.43 5.43 10.53
CA ASN A 317 -7.14 4.02 10.39
C ASN A 317 -7.24 3.53 8.94
N ALA A 318 -7.82 4.33 8.03
CA ALA A 318 -7.93 4.01 6.62
C ALA A 318 -6.57 3.78 5.94
N ALA A 319 -5.52 4.46 6.40
CA ALA A 319 -4.15 4.27 5.92
C ALA A 319 -3.59 2.85 6.21
N TRP A 320 -3.94 2.26 7.37
CA TRP A 320 -3.54 0.90 7.71
C TRP A 320 -4.25 -0.12 6.81
N PHE A 321 -5.56 0.07 6.62
CA PHE A 321 -6.34 -0.72 5.66
C PHE A 321 -5.76 -0.61 4.26
N GLY A 322 -5.39 0.60 3.83
CA GLY A 322 -4.74 0.83 2.55
C GLY A 322 -3.46 0.00 2.38
N THR A 323 -2.64 -0.08 3.42
CA THR A 323 -1.36 -0.80 3.36
C THR A 323 -1.54 -2.32 3.19
N VAL A 324 -2.61 -2.91 3.76
CA VAL A 324 -2.88 -4.36 3.64
C VAL A 324 -3.76 -4.71 2.43
N ALA A 325 -4.76 -3.89 2.11
CA ALA A 325 -5.74 -4.21 1.08
C ALA A 325 -5.20 -3.99 -0.33
N TYR A 326 -4.42 -2.92 -0.56
CA TYR A 326 -3.97 -2.57 -1.91
C TYR A 326 -3.03 -3.60 -2.55
N PRO A 327 -2.09 -4.24 -1.82
CA PRO A 327 -1.36 -5.39 -2.35
C PRO A 327 -2.29 -6.52 -2.82
N MET A 328 -3.37 -6.80 -2.07
CA MET A 328 -4.37 -7.78 -2.51
C MET A 328 -5.09 -7.30 -3.78
N LEU A 329 -5.52 -6.03 -3.83
CA LEU A 329 -6.14 -5.48 -5.04
C LEU A 329 -5.21 -5.59 -6.27
N SER A 330 -3.90 -5.37 -6.09
CA SER A 330 -2.94 -5.49 -7.18
C SER A 330 -2.83 -6.92 -7.72
N ARG A 331 -3.00 -7.94 -6.85
CA ARG A 331 -3.05 -9.36 -7.23
C ARG A 331 -4.30 -9.70 -8.04
N TYR A 332 -5.45 -9.21 -7.58
CA TYR A 332 -6.75 -9.62 -8.10
C TYR A 332 -7.24 -8.79 -9.29
N LEU A 333 -6.82 -7.53 -9.40
CA LEU A 333 -7.23 -6.62 -10.48
C LEU A 333 -6.95 -7.15 -11.89
N PRO A 334 -5.79 -7.77 -12.20
CA PRO A 334 -5.54 -8.39 -13.50
C PRO A 334 -6.36 -9.66 -13.77
N LEU A 335 -7.00 -10.24 -12.74
CA LEU A 335 -7.70 -11.52 -12.79
C LEU A 335 -9.23 -11.34 -12.92
N ILE A 336 -9.71 -10.11 -13.00
CA ILE A 336 -11.14 -9.81 -13.14
C ILE A 336 -11.59 -10.23 -14.53
N ASP A 337 -12.62 -11.06 -14.58
CA ASP A 337 -13.31 -11.35 -15.83
C ASP A 337 -14.34 -10.27 -16.13
N LEU A 338 -14.00 -9.38 -17.06
CA LEU A 338 -14.91 -8.31 -17.51
C LEU A 338 -15.83 -8.74 -18.66
N GLN A 339 -15.71 -9.96 -19.19
CA GLN A 339 -16.57 -10.43 -20.28
C GLN A 339 -18.07 -10.28 -19.97
N PRO A 340 -18.57 -10.55 -18.74
CA PRO A 340 -19.97 -10.35 -18.39
C PRO A 340 -20.43 -8.89 -18.43
N LEU A 341 -19.51 -7.92 -18.27
CA LEU A 341 -19.82 -6.49 -18.37
C LEU A 341 -19.72 -5.98 -19.81
N MET A 342 -18.85 -6.58 -20.63
CA MET A 342 -18.66 -6.20 -22.04
C MET A 342 -19.79 -6.66 -22.97
N THR A 343 -20.63 -7.61 -22.54
CA THR A 343 -21.88 -7.97 -23.23
C THR A 343 -22.91 -6.84 -23.17
N LEU A 344 -22.82 -5.92 -22.20
CA LEU A 344 -23.63 -4.71 -22.14
C LEU A 344 -23.09 -3.68 -23.16
N ARG A 345 -23.93 -3.28 -24.12
CA ARG A 345 -23.60 -2.40 -25.28
C ARG A 345 -22.80 -1.12 -24.91
N ARG A 346 -22.90 -0.62 -23.67
CA ARG A 346 -22.26 0.62 -23.21
C ARG A 346 -20.78 0.47 -22.82
N PHE A 347 -20.25 -0.75 -22.66
CA PHE A 347 -18.89 -0.98 -22.15
C PHE A 347 -17.86 -1.39 -23.22
N ARG A 348 -18.24 -1.49 -24.50
CA ARG A 348 -17.33 -1.84 -25.61
C ARG A 348 -16.14 -0.88 -25.81
N ALA A 349 -16.22 0.35 -25.30
CA ALA A 349 -15.13 1.33 -25.39
C ALA A 349 -13.98 1.11 -24.36
N ILE A 350 -14.25 0.41 -23.25
CA ILE A 350 -13.25 0.17 -22.17
C ILE A 350 -12.27 -0.96 -22.54
N ASP A 351 -12.63 -1.77 -23.52
CA ASP A 351 -11.92 -2.95 -24.02
C ASP A 351 -10.46 -2.62 -24.45
N TRP A 352 -10.19 -1.39 -24.87
CA TRP A 352 -8.85 -0.91 -25.24
C TRP A 352 -7.88 -0.85 -24.05
N PHE A 353 -8.34 -0.42 -22.87
CA PHE A 353 -7.47 -0.16 -21.71
C PHE A 353 -6.84 -1.46 -21.16
N PHE A 354 -7.61 -2.54 -21.12
CA PHE A 354 -7.14 -3.85 -20.64
C PHE A 354 -6.24 -4.55 -21.66
N ARG A 355 -6.54 -4.46 -22.97
CA ARG A 355 -5.73 -5.08 -24.04
C ARG A 355 -4.31 -4.50 -24.14
N VAL A 356 -4.13 -3.21 -23.87
CA VAL A 356 -2.81 -2.56 -23.87
C VAL A 356 -1.93 -3.05 -22.70
N SER A 357 -2.53 -3.59 -21.63
CA SER A 357 -1.79 -4.15 -20.49
C SER A 357 -1.26 -5.57 -20.70
N ASP A 358 -1.87 -6.34 -21.60
CA ASP A 358 -1.53 -7.75 -21.88
C ASP A 358 -0.64 -7.96 -23.11
N ALA A 359 -0.46 -6.93 -23.94
CA ALA A 359 0.17 -7.02 -25.27
C ALA A 359 1.67 -7.42 -25.30
N ARG A 360 2.29 -7.79 -24.18
CA ARG A 360 3.69 -8.28 -24.14
C ARG A 360 3.89 -9.70 -23.64
N TYR A 361 2.85 -10.44 -23.25
CA TYR A 361 3.03 -11.80 -22.68
C TYR A 361 2.30 -12.95 -23.41
N TRP A 362 1.58 -12.70 -24.50
CA TRP A 362 0.90 -13.77 -25.27
C TRP A 362 1.54 -14.14 -26.62
N ARG A 363 2.85 -13.92 -26.77
CA ARG A 363 3.60 -14.40 -27.94
C ARG A 363 4.75 -15.29 -27.51
N LEU A 364 4.41 -16.51 -27.11
CA LEU A 364 5.27 -17.70 -27.09
C LEU A 364 4.36 -18.86 -26.68
N ASP A 365 3.58 -19.38 -27.64
CA ASP A 365 3.48 -20.82 -27.92
C ASP A 365 2.39 -21.07 -29.00
N ARG A 366 2.78 -20.95 -30.27
CA ARG A 366 2.07 -21.52 -31.42
C ARG A 366 3.09 -21.78 -32.52
N SER A 367 3.94 -22.78 -32.32
CA SER A 367 4.72 -23.37 -33.41
C SER A 367 5.12 -24.80 -33.07
N ILE A 368 4.16 -25.71 -33.07
CA ILE A 368 4.42 -27.11 -33.43
C ILE A 368 3.31 -27.52 -34.39
N SER A 369 3.64 -27.48 -35.68
CA SER A 369 2.91 -28.11 -36.77
C SER A 369 3.16 -29.61 -36.75
N VAL A 370 2.09 -30.41 -36.76
CA VAL A 370 2.14 -31.78 -37.27
C VAL A 370 0.96 -31.94 -38.23
N ASP A 371 1.32 -32.14 -39.50
CA ASP A 371 0.45 -32.50 -40.60
C ASP A 371 0.39 -34.03 -40.68
N PRO A 372 -0.80 -34.66 -40.70
CA PRO A 372 -0.93 -36.02 -41.18
C PRO A 372 -1.78 -36.04 -42.45
N ALA A 373 -1.10 -36.33 -43.55
CA ALA A 373 -1.68 -36.86 -44.76
C ALA A 373 -2.60 -38.07 -44.47
N GLN A 374 -3.90 -37.92 -44.73
CA GLN A 374 -4.81 -38.98 -45.20
C GLN A 374 -5.88 -38.34 -46.10
N THR A 375 -5.68 -38.30 -47.42
CA THR A 375 -6.29 -39.17 -48.44
C THR A 375 -7.84 -39.24 -48.47
N ILE A 376 -8.38 -38.86 -49.65
CA ILE A 376 -9.51 -39.44 -50.43
C ILE A 376 -10.88 -38.69 -50.47
N GLN A 377 -11.16 -38.27 -51.72
CA GLN A 377 -12.44 -38.15 -52.45
C GLN A 377 -13.41 -36.98 -52.22
N GLY A 378 -13.77 -36.34 -53.35
CA GLY A 378 -15.17 -36.01 -53.63
C GLY A 378 -15.45 -34.69 -54.34
N SER A 379 -15.41 -34.72 -55.67
CA SER A 379 -16.29 -33.98 -56.62
C SER A 379 -16.37 -32.44 -56.61
N THR A 380 -15.77 -31.87 -57.65
CA THR A 380 -16.21 -30.80 -58.58
C THR A 380 -17.67 -30.30 -58.55
N VAL A 381 -17.82 -28.97 -58.74
CA VAL A 381 -18.77 -28.16 -59.56
C VAL A 381 -18.83 -26.77 -58.88
N GLY A 382 -18.73 -25.57 -59.48
CA GLY A 382 -18.75 -25.07 -60.85
C GLY A 382 -19.45 -23.69 -60.83
N GLN A 383 -18.85 -22.67 -61.50
CA GLN A 383 -19.49 -21.41 -61.98
C GLN A 383 -20.09 -20.44 -60.93
N ALA A 384 -20.29 -19.14 -61.13
CA ALA A 384 -19.89 -18.06 -62.04
C ALA A 384 -20.62 -16.79 -61.52
N ASN A 385 -20.32 -15.62 -62.10
CA ASN A 385 -21.12 -14.37 -62.09
C ASN A 385 -21.16 -13.51 -60.81
N THR A 386 -21.28 -12.17 -60.84
CA THR A 386 -20.90 -11.01 -61.68
C THR A 386 -21.70 -9.84 -61.11
N SER A 387 -21.10 -8.65 -61.00
CA SER A 387 -21.77 -7.31 -60.95
C SER A 387 -22.67 -7.04 -59.72
N SER A 388 -22.96 -5.82 -59.25
CA SER A 388 -22.94 -4.50 -59.89
C SER A 388 -22.84 -3.37 -58.84
N SER A 389 -22.25 -2.28 -59.31
CA SER A 389 -22.35 -0.86 -58.94
C SER A 389 -23.51 -0.34 -58.07
N GLY A 390 -23.21 0.72 -57.29
CA GLY A 390 -24.19 1.75 -56.91
C GLY A 390 -23.59 2.90 -56.09
N ARG A 391 -23.18 3.99 -56.76
CA ARG A 391 -22.94 5.33 -56.13
C ARG A 391 -24.26 6.10 -56.06
N ILE A 392 -24.40 7.03 -55.10
CA ILE A 392 -24.73 8.48 -55.27
C ILE A 392 -25.21 9.10 -53.92
N HIS A 393 -24.66 10.30 -53.64
CA HIS A 393 -24.91 11.30 -52.57
C HIS A 393 -26.19 12.16 -52.85
N PRO A 394 -26.50 13.33 -52.20
CA PRO A 394 -26.48 13.82 -50.81
C PRO A 394 -27.76 14.64 -50.41
N SER A 395 -27.70 15.36 -49.26
CA SER A 395 -28.57 16.47 -48.76
C SER A 395 -29.82 16.04 -47.96
N ALA A 396 -30.31 16.73 -46.92
CA ALA A 396 -30.27 18.13 -46.52
C ALA A 396 -30.40 18.28 -44.97
N ARG A 397 -29.61 19.16 -44.33
CA ARG A 397 -29.98 20.45 -43.65
C ARG A 397 -31.22 20.45 -42.72
N THR A 398 -30.98 20.74 -41.44
CA THR A 398 -31.48 21.84 -40.58
C THR A 398 -30.90 21.61 -39.17
N GLY A 399 -30.45 22.53 -38.33
CA GLY A 399 -30.24 23.97 -38.36
C GLY A 399 -30.16 24.47 -36.89
N TRP A 400 -29.07 25.19 -36.52
CA TRP A 400 -28.99 26.32 -35.56
C TRP A 400 -29.39 26.04 -34.08
N LYS A 401 -28.66 26.41 -33.00
CA LYS A 401 -27.90 27.62 -32.67
C LYS A 401 -27.05 27.39 -31.39
N HIS A 402 -25.92 28.11 -31.32
CA HIS A 402 -25.13 28.43 -30.13
C HIS A 402 -25.95 29.10 -29.01
N PHE A 403 -25.51 28.97 -27.75
CA PHE A 403 -25.13 30.13 -26.93
C PHE A 403 -24.17 29.74 -25.79
N SER A 404 -23.21 30.64 -25.55
CA SER A 404 -22.11 30.58 -24.61
C SER A 404 -22.45 31.23 -23.26
N SER A 405 -21.59 30.91 -22.30
CA SER A 405 -21.43 31.42 -20.94
C SER A 405 -21.35 32.95 -20.78
N THR A 406 -22.07 33.48 -19.79
CA THR A 406 -21.65 34.56 -18.86
C THR A 406 -22.66 34.68 -17.70
N ASP A 407 -22.17 35.22 -16.59
CA ASP A 407 -22.87 35.71 -15.38
C ASP A 407 -22.93 34.78 -14.16
N LEU A 408 -21.95 34.96 -13.27
CA LEU A 408 -22.18 34.99 -11.82
C LEU A 408 -21.34 36.13 -11.22
N ARG A 409 -22.05 37.13 -10.68
CA ARG A 409 -21.56 38.14 -9.73
C ARG A 409 -21.46 37.54 -8.33
#